data_AF-A0A0L0BT29-F1
#
_entry.id   AF-A0A0L0BT29-F1
#
_cell.length_a   1.000
_cell.length_b   1.000
_cell.length_c   1.000
_cell.angle_alpha   90.00
_cell.angle_beta   90.00
_cell.angle_gamma   90.00
#
_symmetry.space_group_name_H-M   'P 1'
#
loop_
_entity.id
_entity.type
_entity.pdbx_description
1 polymer ?
#
loop_
_entity_poly.entity_id
_entity_poly.type
_entity_poly.pdbx_seq_one_letter_code
_entity_poly.pdbx_strand_id
1 'polypeptide(L)' 'YRFDFEQPNFFDAGTRNYIINFILERQNFVEGEETPDNLGIEKLLADGVYESAYTLHDDTDRDLLLSEWANLKKWK' A
#
# COMPACT_ATOMS: atom_id res chain seq x y z
N TYR A 1 3.54 17.25 19.66
CA TYR A 1 2.56 16.17 19.85
C TYR A 1 2.04 15.75 18.48
N ARG A 2 2.69 14.78 17.82
CA ARG A 2 2.20 14.26 16.53
C ARG A 2 2.29 12.75 16.39
N PHE A 3 3.08 12.06 17.21
CA PHE A 3 3.14 10.60 17.19
C PHE A 3 3.35 10.09 18.63
N ASP A 4 2.49 9.17 19.07
CA ASP A 4 2.58 8.48 20.36
C ASP A 4 3.30 7.14 20.15
N PHE A 5 4.62 7.16 20.31
CA PHE A 5 5.49 6.02 20.01
C PHE A 5 5.28 4.82 20.92
N GLU A 6 4.48 4.94 21.98
CA GLU A 6 4.21 3.85 22.92
C GLU A 6 2.97 3.02 22.56
N GLN A 7 2.16 3.44 21.59
CA GLN A 7 1.00 2.65 21.14
C GLN A 7 1.44 1.38 20.41
N PRO A 8 1.02 0.18 20.86
CA PRO A 8 1.14 -1.02 20.06
C PRO A 8 0.39 -0.84 18.73
N ASN A 9 0.99 -1.28 17.61
CA ASN A 9 0.44 -1.06 16.26
C ASN A 9 0.19 0.41 15.93
N PHE A 10 1.13 1.29 16.32
CA PHE A 10 1.10 2.73 16.02
C PHE A 10 0.69 3.08 14.58
N PHE A 11 1.16 2.29 13.61
CA PHE A 11 0.64 2.30 12.24
C PHE A 11 -0.20 1.05 11.99
N ASP A 12 -1.48 1.27 11.69
CA ASP A 12 -2.37 0.22 11.20
C ASP A 12 -1.93 -0.30 9.82
N ALA A 13 -2.53 -1.40 9.38
CA ALA A 13 -2.18 -2.03 8.10
C ALA A 13 -2.36 -1.07 6.91
N GLY A 14 -3.42 -0.27 6.91
CA GLY A 14 -3.68 0.73 5.87
C GLY A 14 -2.61 1.81 5.79
N THR A 15 -2.18 2.34 6.94
CA THR A 15 -1.14 3.37 7.04
C THR A 15 0.21 2.81 6.66
N ARG A 16 0.54 1.58 7.08
CA ARG A 16 1.78 0.90 6.64
C ARG A 16 1.81 0.72 5.12
N ASN A 17 0.71 0.24 4.55
CA ASN A 17 0.57 0.09 3.10
C ASN A 17 0.74 1.42 2.36
N TYR A 18 0.16 2.49 2.88
CA TYR A 18 0.32 3.84 2.32
C TYR A 18 1.76 4.32 2.38
N ILE A 19 2.45 4.14 3.51
CA ILE A 19 3.87 4.50 3.67
C ILE A 19 4.75 3.71 2.70
N ILE A 20 4.52 2.39 2.57
CA ILE A 20 5.25 1.54 1.62
C ILE A 20 5.03 2.02 0.19
N ASN A 21 3.77 2.26 -0.21
CA ASN A 21 3.47 2.77 -1.54
C ASN A 21 4.14 4.12 -1.80
N PHE A 22 4.10 5.05 -0.84
CA PHE A 22 4.76 6.35 -0.94
C PHE A 22 6.27 6.23 -1.15
N ILE A 23 6.92 5.30 -0.45
CA ILE A 23 8.34 5.01 -0.62
C ILE A 23 8.58 4.46 -2.03
N LEU A 24 7.81 3.44 -2.46
CA LEU A 24 7.95 2.81 -3.77
C LEU A 24 7.74 3.78 -4.94
N GLU A 25 6.85 4.77 -4.80
CA GLU A 25 6.65 5.82 -5.80
C GLU A 25 7.86 6.76 -5.97
N ARG A 26 8.72 6.86 -4.96
CA ARG A 26 9.80 7.86 -4.88
C ARG A 26 11.20 7.27 -4.85
N GLN A 27 11.33 5.95 -4.90
CA GLN A 27 12.64 5.32 -4.95
C GLN A 27 13.26 5.47 -6.34
N ASN A 28 14.50 5.94 -6.36
CA ASN A 28 15.37 5.87 -7.53
C ASN A 28 15.97 4.46 -7.62
N PHE A 29 15.97 3.90 -8.82
CA PHE A 29 16.49 2.54 -9.06
C PHE A 29 17.80 2.54 -9.87
N VAL A 30 18.34 3.72 -10.19
CA VAL A 30 19.68 3.89 -10.78
C VAL A 30 20.43 4.98 -10.02
N GLU A 31 21.76 4.89 -10.01
CA GLU A 31 22.61 5.98 -9.50
C GLU A 31 22.61 7.18 -10.46
N GLY A 32 22.58 8.40 -9.92
CA GLY A 32 22.68 9.62 -10.71
C GLY A 32 21.58 10.64 -10.39
N GLU A 33 21.33 11.53 -11.35
CA GLU A 33 20.27 12.53 -11.25
C GLU A 33 18.90 11.86 -11.32
N GLU A 34 17.99 12.32 -10.45
CA GLU A 34 16.60 11.89 -10.45
C GLU A 34 15.89 12.42 -11.71
N THR A 35 15.36 11.50 -12.51
CA THR A 35 14.60 11.81 -13.71
C THR A 35 13.29 11.03 -13.69
N PRO A 36 12.25 11.47 -14.41
CA PRO A 36 11.00 10.72 -14.52
C PRO A 36 11.17 9.30 -15.08
N ASP A 37 12.27 9.02 -15.78
CA ASP A 37 12.56 7.73 -16.38
C ASP A 37 13.26 6.74 -15.44
N ASN A 38 13.72 7.19 -14.26
CA ASN A 38 14.48 6.35 -13.34
C ASN A 38 13.94 6.32 -11.90
N LEU A 39 12.68 6.75 -11.73
CA LEU A 39 12.03 6.91 -10.44
C LEU A 39 10.69 6.15 -10.40
N GLY A 40 10.47 5.47 -9.28
CA GLY A 40 9.17 4.97 -8.90
C GLY A 40 8.80 3.60 -9.47
N ILE A 41 7.92 2.90 -8.75
CA ILE A 41 7.42 1.57 -9.12
C ILE A 41 6.58 1.57 -10.41
N GLU A 42 5.84 2.65 -10.68
CA GLU A 42 5.02 2.80 -11.89
C GLU A 42 5.84 2.72 -13.17
N LYS A 43 7.05 3.29 -13.17
CA LYS A 43 7.97 3.21 -14.31
C LYS A 43 8.42 1.78 -14.57
N LEU A 44 8.78 1.05 -13.51
CA LEU A 44 9.21 -0.35 -13.60
C LEU A 44 8.08 -1.29 -14.04
N LEU A 45 6.83 -0.98 -13.68
CA LEU A 45 5.65 -1.68 -14.18
C LEU A 45 5.41 -1.37 -15.67
N ALA A 46 5.48 -0.10 -16.06
CA ALA A 46 5.30 0.33 -17.45
C ALA A 46 6.35 -0.26 -18.40
N ASP A 47 7.59 -0.42 -17.93
CA ASP A 47 8.69 -1.03 -18.67
C ASP A 47 8.64 -2.57 -18.68
N GLY A 48 7.68 -3.17 -17.97
CA GLY A 48 7.51 -4.62 -17.88
C GLY A 48 8.61 -5.32 -17.07
N VAL A 49 9.36 -4.57 -16.24
CA VAL A 49 10.35 -5.12 -15.32
C VAL A 49 9.66 -5.84 -14.17
N TYR A 50 8.56 -5.26 -13.67
CA TYR A 50 7.65 -5.91 -12.73
C TYR A 50 6.31 -6.19 -13.41
N GLU A 51 5.67 -7.31 -13.04
CA GLU A 51 4.35 -7.70 -13.56
C GLU A 51 3.21 -7.00 -12.82
N SER A 52 3.32 -6.84 -11.50
CA SER A 52 2.30 -6.19 -10.68
C SER A 52 2.86 -5.73 -9.33
N ALA A 53 2.21 -4.72 -8.75
CA ALA A 53 2.46 -4.24 -7.40
C ALA A 53 1.11 -4.02 -6.69
N TYR A 54 0.86 -4.74 -5.60
CA TYR A 54 -0.38 -4.65 -4.83
C TYR A 54 -0.14 -4.99 -3.37
N THR A 55 -1.01 -4.50 -2.50
CA THR A 55 -0.98 -4.80 -1.07
C THR A 55 -1.63 -6.16 -0.80
N LEU A 56 -1.16 -6.86 0.23
CA LEU A 56 -1.82 -8.06 0.72
C LEU A 56 -3.00 -7.68 1.60
N HIS A 57 -4.10 -8.43 1.46
CA HIS A 57 -5.26 -8.28 2.33
C HIS A 57 -4.99 -8.94 3.68
N ASP A 58 -5.44 -8.30 4.76
CA ASP A 58 -5.50 -8.92 6.08
C ASP A 58 -6.81 -9.72 6.16
N ASP A 59 -6.70 -11.02 6.40
CA ASP A 59 -7.84 -11.94 6.38
C ASP A 59 -8.88 -11.61 7.48
N THR A 60 -8.43 -10.95 8.55
CA THR A 60 -9.24 -10.72 9.75
C THR A 60 -10.37 -9.71 9.55
N ASP A 61 -10.09 -8.60 8.84
CA ASP A 61 -11.09 -7.55 8.57
C ASP A 61 -12.02 -7.93 7.41
N ARG A 62 -11.54 -8.80 6.51
CA ARG A 62 -12.28 -9.23 5.33
C ARG A 62 -13.54 -10.02 5.70
N ASP A 63 -13.46 -10.89 6.69
CA ASP A 63 -14.59 -11.72 7.11
C ASP A 63 -15.70 -10.90 7.78
N LEU A 64 -15.31 -9.91 8.61
CA LEU A 64 -16.26 -8.99 9.25
C LEU A 64 -16.96 -8.10 8.20
N LEU A 65 -16.20 -7.55 7.24
CA LEU A 65 -16.76 -6.76 6.14
C LEU A 65 -17.71 -7.60 5.29
N LEU A 66 -17.37 -8.86 5.04
CA LEU A 66 -18.23 -9.77 4.30
C LEU A 66 -19.52 -10.11 5.06
N SER A 67 -19.46 -10.34 6.37
CA SER A 67 -20.65 -10.71 7.15
C SER A 67 -21.59 -9.53 7.36
N GLU A 68 -21.04 -8.34 7.62
CA GLU A 68 -21.84 -7.19 8.04
C GLU A 68 -22.21 -6.22 6.92
N TRP A 69 -21.42 -6.15 5.84
CA TRP A 69 -21.61 -5.11 4.82
C TRP A 69 -21.71 -5.66 3.39
N ALA A 70 -20.73 -6.43 2.93
CA ALA A 70 -20.69 -6.93 1.55
C ALA A 70 -21.62 -8.14 1.29
N ASN A 71 -22.42 -8.57 2.29
CA ASN A 71 -23.40 -9.63 2.12
C ASN A 71 -24.68 -9.10 1.44
N LEU A 72 -25.13 -9.78 0.37
CA LEU A 72 -26.40 -9.47 -0.29
C LEU A 72 -27.62 -9.46 0.66
N LYS A 73 -27.58 -10.24 1.75
CA LYS A 73 -28.64 -10.24 2.78
C LYS A 73 -28.78 -8.91 3.53
N LYS A 74 -27.76 -8.05 3.48
CA LYS A 74 -27.70 -6.75 4.16
C LYS A 74 -28.00 -5.55 3.23
N TRP A 75 -28.34 -5.79 1.96
CA TRP A 75 -28.63 -4.74 0.96
C TRP A 75 -29.92 -3.93 1.24
N LYS A 76 -30.78 -4.36 2.18
CA LYS A 76 -32.11 -3.77 2.39
C LYS A 76 -32.10 -2.33 2.92
#